data_AF-A0A024UST8-F1
#
_entry.id   AF-A0A024UST8-F1
#
_cell.length_a   1.000
_cell.length_b   1.000
_cell.length_c   1.000
_cell.angle_alpha   90.00
_cell.angle_beta   90.00
_cell.angle_gamma   90.00
#
_symmetry.space_group_name_H-M   'P 1'
#
loop_
_entity.id
_entity.type
_entity.pdbx_description
1 polymer ?
#
loop_
_entity_poly.entity_id
_entity_poly.type
_entity_poly.pdbx_seq_one_letter_code
_entity_poly.pdbx_strand_id
1 'polypeptide(L)'
;MRLSRIASFSNFRATADMFKCDVIVDSSTMTASTKFRTDRHYPTVATEMDAFAYLDSPSLDDPAEDSNNDVPSTSSPSLTRANSSPSMTSAKPQLVHIRAPLKESVWRQGLPAVIQWNPSMAGVSEVRILLVQRSGAYMMVADHVENNGLFVYMRVPPGLASPEADYFLRIMSMDGKHFVDSDSFIISS
;
A
#
# COMPACT_ATOMS: atom_id res chain seq x y z
N MET A 1 -5.88 -59.70 -23.96
CA MET A 1 -6.84 -58.68 -23.46
C MET A 1 -6.17 -57.32 -23.52
N ARG A 2 -6.63 -56.46 -24.43
CA ARG A 2 -6.27 -55.04 -24.50
C ARG A 2 -7.35 -54.24 -23.79
N LEU A 3 -6.98 -53.26 -22.95
CA LEU A 3 -7.53 -51.91 -23.01
C LEU A 3 -6.75 -50.96 -22.08
N SER A 4 -6.26 -49.90 -22.70
CA SER A 4 -5.47 -48.79 -22.18
C SER A 4 -6.33 -47.79 -21.39
N ARG A 5 -5.73 -47.06 -20.44
CA ARG A 5 -6.14 -45.68 -20.13
C ARG A 5 -4.89 -44.81 -19.92
N ILE A 6 -4.69 -43.91 -20.87
CA ILE A 6 -3.75 -42.79 -20.86
C ILE A 6 -4.41 -41.67 -20.06
N ALA A 7 -3.75 -41.19 -19.01
CA ALA A 7 -4.16 -39.98 -18.30
C ALA A 7 -3.74 -38.76 -19.14
N SER A 8 -4.72 -38.00 -19.59
CA SER A 8 -4.56 -36.75 -20.34
C SER A 8 -4.31 -35.61 -19.35
N PHE A 9 -3.18 -34.91 -19.50
CA PHE A 9 -2.93 -33.63 -18.85
C PHE A 9 -3.70 -32.54 -19.61
N SER A 10 -4.75 -32.01 -18.99
CA SER A 10 -5.48 -30.86 -19.52
C SER A 10 -4.68 -29.58 -19.27
N ASN A 11 -4.17 -29.01 -20.37
CA ASN A 11 -3.63 -27.65 -20.43
C ASN A 11 -4.70 -26.63 -20.01
N PHE A 12 -4.49 -25.94 -18.89
CA PHE A 12 -5.29 -24.75 -18.55
C PHE A 12 -4.75 -23.57 -19.36
N ARG A 13 -5.45 -23.25 -20.45
CA ARG A 13 -5.21 -22.05 -21.26
C ARG A 13 -5.98 -20.90 -20.61
N ALA A 14 -5.27 -19.99 -19.95
CA ALA A 14 -5.86 -18.74 -19.47
C ALA A 14 -6.33 -17.92 -20.66
N THR A 15 -7.66 -17.83 -20.85
CA THR A 15 -8.26 -16.89 -21.79
C THR A 15 -8.35 -15.52 -21.11
N ALA A 16 -7.33 -14.70 -21.34
CA ALA A 16 -7.40 -13.27 -21.18
C ALA A 16 -8.24 -12.72 -22.35
N ASP A 17 -9.57 -12.65 -22.19
CA ASP A 17 -10.44 -11.86 -23.08
C ASP A 17 -11.88 -11.79 -22.52
N MET A 18 -12.10 -11.05 -21.44
CA MET A 18 -13.47 -10.86 -20.91
C MET A 18 -13.83 -9.42 -20.54
N PHE A 19 -13.12 -8.45 -21.11
CA PHE A 19 -13.51 -7.03 -21.07
C PHE A 19 -13.53 -6.43 -22.47
N LYS A 20 -14.40 -6.95 -23.34
CA LYS A 20 -14.87 -6.19 -24.50
C LYS A 20 -16.08 -5.37 -24.05
N CYS A 21 -15.83 -4.11 -23.74
CA CYS A 21 -16.89 -3.11 -23.71
C CYS A 21 -17.30 -2.85 -25.16
N ASP A 22 -18.42 -3.40 -25.60
CA ASP A 22 -19.08 -2.93 -26.82
C ASP A 22 -19.59 -1.51 -26.57
N VAL A 23 -18.74 -0.53 -26.88
CA VAL A 23 -19.17 0.86 -27.06
C VAL A 23 -19.90 0.91 -28.39
N ILE A 24 -21.22 0.80 -28.35
CA ILE A 24 -22.08 1.19 -29.46
C ILE A 24 -21.95 2.72 -29.56
N VAL A 25 -21.04 3.18 -30.42
CA VAL A 25 -21.01 4.57 -30.89
C VAL A 25 -22.13 4.69 -31.92
N ASP A 26 -23.30 5.13 -31.47
CA ASP A 26 -24.31 5.61 -32.40
C ASP A 26 -23.86 6.97 -32.93
N SER A 27 -23.45 6.98 -34.20
CA SER A 27 -22.99 8.17 -34.90
C SER A 27 -24.19 8.95 -35.38
N SER A 28 -24.63 9.93 -34.58
CA SER A 28 -25.53 10.98 -35.04
C SER A 28 -24.86 12.35 -34.91
N THR A 29 -24.43 12.83 -36.07
CA THR A 29 -24.09 14.21 -36.40
C THR A 29 -25.01 15.24 -35.74
N MET A 30 -24.42 16.16 -34.97
CA MET A 30 -24.91 17.55 -34.92
C MET A 30 -23.73 18.53 -34.90
N THR A 31 -23.58 19.20 -36.04
CA THR A 31 -22.86 20.46 -36.21
C THR A 31 -23.45 21.55 -35.33
N ALA A 32 -22.64 22.15 -34.46
CA ALA A 32 -22.87 23.51 -33.99
C ALA A 32 -21.54 24.17 -33.61
N SER A 33 -21.05 24.99 -34.55
CA SER A 33 -20.02 25.98 -34.35
C SER A 33 -20.49 27.03 -33.35
N THR A 34 -19.76 27.24 -32.26
CA THR A 34 -19.81 28.53 -31.54
C THR A 34 -18.43 28.90 -31.03
N LYS A 35 -17.83 29.90 -31.69
CA LYS A 35 -16.72 30.71 -31.19
C LYS A 35 -17.13 31.37 -29.87
N PHE A 36 -16.37 31.19 -28.81
CA PHE A 36 -16.16 32.24 -27.82
C PHE A 36 -14.72 32.24 -27.32
N ARG A 37 -13.98 33.21 -27.88
CA ARG A 37 -12.74 33.79 -27.37
C ARG A 37 -13.07 34.56 -26.10
N THR A 38 -12.32 34.39 -25.01
CA THR A 38 -11.97 35.47 -24.07
C THR A 38 -10.84 34.99 -23.18
N ASP A 39 -9.69 35.65 -23.34
CA ASP A 39 -8.55 35.67 -22.44
C ASP A 39 -8.97 35.83 -20.98
N ARG A 40 -8.41 35.01 -20.09
CA ARG A 40 -8.22 35.38 -18.69
C ARG A 40 -6.76 35.26 -18.33
N HIS A 41 -6.13 36.44 -18.34
CA HIS A 41 -4.89 36.71 -17.67
C HIS A 41 -5.09 36.46 -16.16
N TYR A 42 -4.29 35.58 -15.57
CA TYR A 42 -4.12 35.52 -14.13
C TYR A 42 -2.95 36.42 -13.74
N PRO A 43 -3.12 37.37 -12.81
CA PRO A 43 -1.98 38.06 -12.22
C PRO A 43 -1.26 37.11 -11.25
N THR A 44 0.01 36.83 -11.57
CA THR A 44 1.00 36.26 -10.66
C THR A 44 1.23 37.23 -9.50
N VAL A 45 0.77 36.87 -8.30
CA VAL A 45 1.19 37.55 -7.07
C VAL A 45 2.38 36.77 -6.52
N ALA A 46 3.58 37.24 -6.89
CA ALA A 46 4.80 36.87 -6.19
C ALA A 46 4.73 37.47 -4.79
N THR A 47 4.65 36.61 -3.77
CA THR A 47 4.89 37.03 -2.39
C THR A 47 6.24 36.47 -2.00
N GLU A 48 7.28 37.28 -2.22
CA GLU A 48 8.54 37.17 -1.50
C GLU A 48 8.23 37.42 -0.02
N MET A 49 8.41 36.39 0.82
CA MET A 49 8.55 36.60 2.26
C MET A 49 9.95 36.16 2.64
N ASP A 50 10.78 37.18 2.77
CA ASP A 50 12.12 37.19 3.31
C ASP A 50 12.22 36.58 4.71
N ALA A 51 13.36 35.93 4.90
CA ALA A 51 14.28 36.09 6.01
C ALA A 51 13.69 36.26 7.43
N PHE A 52 13.78 35.18 8.21
CA PHE A 52 14.14 35.32 9.62
C PHE A 52 15.27 34.35 9.96
N ALA A 53 16.48 34.87 9.81
CA ALA A 53 17.66 34.43 10.54
C ALA A 53 17.51 34.85 12.02
N TYR A 54 17.62 33.88 12.93
CA TYR A 54 18.00 34.08 14.33
C TYR A 54 18.83 32.84 14.71
N LEU A 55 20.17 32.96 14.67
CA LEU A 55 21.04 33.22 15.83
C LEU A 55 20.86 32.14 16.91
N ASP A 56 21.74 31.15 16.95
CA ASP A 56 23.00 31.16 17.73
C ASP A 56 22.74 31.28 19.23
N SER A 57 22.96 30.17 19.94
CA SER A 57 23.19 30.20 21.37
C SER A 57 24.08 29.02 21.80
N PRO A 58 24.97 29.26 22.76
CA PRO A 58 26.30 28.66 22.82
C PRO A 58 26.36 27.38 23.66
N SER A 59 27.42 26.62 23.38
CA SER A 59 27.94 25.50 24.16
C SER A 59 28.20 25.87 25.61
N LEU A 60 27.69 25.05 26.53
CA LEU A 60 28.13 25.01 27.93
C LEU A 60 28.93 23.72 28.12
N ASP A 61 30.23 23.90 28.23
CA ASP A 61 31.20 22.96 28.77
C ASP A 61 30.82 22.60 30.22
N ASP A 62 30.83 21.30 30.55
CA ASP A 62 30.95 20.85 31.93
C ASP A 62 32.16 19.90 32.04
N PRO A 63 33.21 20.29 32.79
CA PRO A 63 34.41 19.48 32.97
C PRO A 63 34.24 18.36 34.00
N ALA A 64 35.03 17.31 33.79
CA ALA A 64 35.13 16.10 34.58
C ALA A 64 35.55 16.35 36.05
N GLU A 65 34.97 15.56 36.95
CA GLU A 65 35.52 15.32 38.29
C GLU A 65 35.71 13.80 38.47
N ASP A 66 36.97 13.46 38.69
CA ASP A 66 37.55 12.17 39.04
C ASP A 66 37.34 11.94 40.55
N SER A 67 36.87 10.74 40.95
CA SER A 67 37.17 10.25 42.30
C SER A 67 37.11 8.73 42.35
N ASN A 68 38.29 8.15 42.26
CA ASN A 68 38.64 6.84 42.81
C ASN A 68 38.08 6.67 44.23
N ASN A 69 37.46 5.53 44.51
CA ASN A 69 37.47 4.95 45.85
C ASN A 69 37.34 3.42 45.82
N ASP A 70 38.13 2.85 46.72
CA ASP A 70 38.59 1.48 46.83
C ASP A 70 37.52 0.40 47.01
N VAL A 71 37.93 -0.78 46.53
CA VAL A 71 37.29 -2.09 46.68
C VAL A 71 37.46 -2.61 48.11
N PRO A 72 36.44 -3.30 48.66
CA PRO A 72 36.74 -4.58 49.30
C PRO A 72 35.82 -5.71 48.83
N SER A 73 36.49 -6.81 48.51
CA SER A 73 35.95 -8.09 48.04
C SER A 73 34.87 -8.66 48.96
N THR A 74 33.67 -8.85 48.44
CA THR A 74 32.63 -9.69 49.04
C THR A 74 32.12 -10.72 48.04
N SER A 75 32.52 -11.97 48.28
CA SER A 75 31.93 -13.24 47.87
C SER A 75 30.77 -13.20 46.85
N SER A 76 31.05 -13.62 45.62
CA SER A 76 30.03 -13.84 44.59
C SER A 76 29.22 -15.12 44.87
N PRO A 77 27.90 -15.05 45.13
CA PRO A 77 27.03 -16.19 44.88
C PRO A 77 26.97 -16.42 43.36
N SER A 78 27.33 -17.62 42.92
CA SER A 78 27.15 -18.05 41.52
C SER A 78 25.65 -18.16 41.24
N LEU A 79 25.05 -17.07 40.77
CA LEU A 79 23.74 -17.08 40.15
C LEU A 79 23.94 -17.56 38.72
N THR A 80 23.48 -18.78 38.44
CA THR A 80 23.34 -19.34 37.10
C THR A 80 22.44 -18.42 36.28
N ARG A 81 23.03 -17.41 35.64
CA ARG A 81 22.35 -16.51 34.71
C ARG A 81 21.97 -17.37 33.51
N ALA A 82 20.73 -17.83 33.49
CA ALA A 82 20.13 -18.38 32.29
C ALA A 82 20.23 -17.31 31.21
N ASN A 83 21.15 -17.48 30.27
CA ASN A 83 21.21 -16.69 29.05
C ASN A 83 20.02 -17.10 28.17
N SER A 84 18.83 -16.63 28.53
CA SER A 84 17.72 -16.52 27.59
C SER A 84 17.96 -15.30 26.73
N SER A 85 18.89 -15.41 25.78
CA SER A 85 18.98 -14.46 24.68
C SER A 85 17.60 -14.47 23.99
N PRO A 86 16.87 -13.34 23.94
CA PRO A 86 15.63 -13.30 23.18
C PRO A 86 16.01 -13.62 21.74
N SER A 87 15.44 -14.70 21.21
CA SER A 87 15.57 -15.04 19.81
C SER A 87 14.88 -13.91 19.05
N MET A 88 15.66 -12.92 18.62
CA MET A 88 15.20 -11.85 17.75
C MET A 88 14.95 -12.51 16.40
N THR A 89 13.76 -13.10 16.24
CA THR A 89 13.26 -13.50 14.93
C THR A 89 13.19 -12.23 14.09
N SER A 90 14.23 -12.04 13.28
CA SER A 90 14.32 -10.96 12.30
C SER A 90 13.17 -11.14 11.32
N ALA A 91 12.05 -10.48 11.61
CA ALA A 91 10.91 -10.46 10.72
C ALA A 91 11.39 -9.80 9.43
N LYS A 92 11.10 -10.43 8.29
CA LYS A 92 11.40 -9.86 6.98
C LYS A 92 10.84 -8.43 6.93
N PRO A 93 11.60 -7.44 6.44
CA PRO A 93 11.12 -6.06 6.33
C PRO A 93 9.80 -6.03 5.55
N GLN A 94 8.74 -5.56 6.21
CA GLN A 94 7.41 -5.44 5.63
C GLN A 94 7.30 -4.13 4.85
N LEU A 95 6.62 -4.15 3.69
CA LEU A 95 6.45 -2.96 2.85
C LEU A 95 5.57 -1.90 3.54
N VAL A 96 4.37 -2.32 3.97
CA VAL A 96 3.35 -1.51 4.64
C VAL A 96 2.57 -2.36 5.63
N HIS A 97 1.91 -1.72 6.59
CA HIS A 97 0.89 -2.36 7.45
C HIS A 97 -0.51 -1.83 7.08
N ILE A 98 -1.34 -2.67 6.45
CA ILE A 98 -2.68 -2.29 5.98
C ILE A 98 -3.63 -2.15 7.18
N ARG A 99 -4.38 -1.04 7.21
CA ARG A 99 -5.32 -0.66 8.28
C ARG A 99 -6.78 -0.72 7.80
N ALA A 100 -7.02 -0.47 6.52
CA ALA A 100 -8.31 -0.66 5.88
C ALA A 100 -8.09 -1.10 4.42
N PRO A 101 -8.89 -2.06 3.92
CA PRO A 101 -10.05 -2.69 4.55
C PRO A 101 -9.67 -3.69 5.65
N LEU A 102 -10.53 -3.80 6.66
CA LEU A 102 -10.53 -4.87 7.67
C LEU A 102 -11.32 -6.09 7.14
N LYS A 103 -11.20 -7.22 7.81
CA LYS A 103 -11.91 -8.46 7.45
C LYS A 103 -13.43 -8.28 7.34
N GLU A 104 -14.01 -7.47 8.21
CA GLU A 104 -15.44 -7.14 8.27
C GLU A 104 -15.85 -5.99 7.34
N SER A 105 -14.91 -5.44 6.56
CA SER A 105 -15.22 -4.36 5.64
C SER A 105 -16.14 -4.82 4.52
N VAL A 106 -17.07 -3.95 4.15
CA VAL A 106 -17.97 -4.17 3.02
C VAL A 106 -17.83 -2.99 2.06
N TRP A 107 -17.24 -3.25 0.91
CA TRP A 107 -17.22 -2.29 -0.19
C TRP A 107 -18.53 -2.40 -0.98
N ARG A 108 -19.05 -1.27 -1.44
CA ARG A 108 -20.29 -1.22 -2.22
C ARG A 108 -19.97 -0.81 -3.65
N GLN A 109 -20.52 -1.53 -4.62
CA GLN A 109 -20.37 -1.18 -6.02
C GLN A 109 -20.86 0.24 -6.30
N GLY A 110 -20.16 0.93 -7.19
CA GLY A 110 -20.45 2.31 -7.57
C GLY A 110 -20.11 3.36 -6.52
N LEU A 111 -19.75 2.97 -5.29
CA LEU A 111 -19.40 3.88 -4.21
C LEU A 111 -17.88 3.99 -4.02
N PRO A 112 -17.40 5.11 -3.45
CA PRO A 112 -16.00 5.25 -3.09
C PRO A 112 -15.64 4.33 -1.92
N ALA A 113 -14.41 3.81 -1.95
CA ALA A 113 -13.84 3.01 -0.88
C ALA A 113 -12.51 3.59 -0.40
N VAL A 114 -12.26 3.51 0.90
CA VAL A 114 -11.04 4.04 1.54
C VAL A 114 -10.06 2.90 1.78
N ILE A 115 -8.80 3.14 1.40
CA ILE A 115 -7.67 2.25 1.59
C ILE A 115 -6.67 2.98 2.48
N GLN A 116 -6.31 2.36 3.60
CA GLN A 116 -5.41 2.97 4.59
C GLN A 116 -4.30 1.99 4.96
N TRP A 117 -3.09 2.50 5.11
CA TRP A 117 -1.93 1.73 5.55
C TRP A 117 -0.90 2.62 6.26
N ASN A 118 0.02 1.99 6.97
CA ASN A 118 1.22 2.65 7.50
C ASN A 118 2.44 2.22 6.67
N PRO A 119 3.17 3.14 6.05
CA PRO A 119 4.45 2.82 5.40
C PRO A 119 5.45 2.27 6.42
N SER A 120 6.10 1.14 6.09
CA SER A 120 7.06 0.47 6.98
C SER A 120 8.45 0.40 6.38
N MET A 121 8.57 0.30 5.06
CA MET A 121 9.84 0.17 4.35
C MET A 121 10.36 1.54 3.89
N ALA A 122 11.52 1.95 4.40
CA ALA A 122 12.22 3.14 3.92
C ALA A 122 12.65 2.97 2.45
N GLY A 123 12.61 4.07 1.69
CA GLY A 123 13.05 4.10 0.29
C GLY A 123 11.99 3.72 -0.75
N VAL A 124 10.77 3.34 -0.33
CA VAL A 124 9.64 3.15 -1.25
C VAL A 124 8.75 4.37 -1.21
N SER A 125 8.87 5.23 -2.23
CA SER A 125 8.07 6.46 -2.38
C SER A 125 6.70 6.23 -3.02
N GLU A 126 6.58 5.20 -3.85
CA GLU A 126 5.36 4.88 -4.60
C GLU A 126 5.02 3.39 -4.50
N VAL A 127 3.73 3.08 -4.58
CA VAL A 127 3.18 1.73 -4.54
C VAL A 127 2.14 1.51 -5.63
N ARG A 128 1.92 0.23 -6.00
CA ARG A 128 0.74 -0.22 -6.74
C ARG A 128 -0.25 -0.86 -5.80
N ILE A 129 -1.54 -0.66 -6.07
CA ILE A 129 -2.63 -1.26 -5.31
C ILE A 129 -3.43 -2.14 -6.27
N LEU A 130 -3.51 -3.43 -5.95
CA LEU A 130 -4.34 -4.39 -6.66
C LEU A 130 -5.49 -4.85 -5.77
N LEU A 131 -6.65 -5.07 -6.38
CA LEU A 131 -7.74 -5.83 -5.80
C LEU A 131 -7.66 -7.25 -6.36
N VAL A 132 -7.51 -8.23 -5.49
CA VAL A 132 -7.29 -9.63 -5.86
C VAL A 132 -8.45 -10.46 -5.34
N GLN A 133 -9.02 -11.30 -6.19
CA GLN A 133 -10.00 -12.30 -5.82
C GLN A 133 -9.27 -13.59 -5.42
N ARG A 134 -9.85 -14.37 -4.50
CA ARG A 134 -9.32 -15.67 -4.06
C ARG A 134 -9.09 -16.67 -5.20
N SER A 135 -9.82 -16.53 -6.31
CA SER A 135 -9.63 -17.31 -7.55
C SER A 135 -8.29 -17.03 -8.26
N GLY A 136 -7.60 -15.95 -7.90
CA GLY A 136 -6.38 -15.46 -8.55
C GLY A 136 -6.62 -14.38 -9.60
N ALA A 137 -7.89 -14.10 -9.96
CA ALA A 137 -8.22 -12.94 -10.78
C ALA A 137 -7.87 -11.66 -10.01
N TYR A 138 -7.35 -10.65 -10.71
CA TYR A 138 -6.99 -9.38 -10.09
C TYR A 138 -7.35 -8.21 -11.01
N MET A 139 -7.46 -7.04 -10.40
CA MET A 139 -7.58 -5.78 -11.11
C MET A 139 -6.70 -4.71 -10.47
N MET A 140 -6.27 -3.76 -11.29
CA MET A 140 -5.51 -2.61 -10.81
C MET A 140 -6.46 -1.58 -10.22
N VAL A 141 -6.29 -1.29 -8.93
CA VAL A 141 -7.04 -0.23 -8.24
C VAL A 141 -6.36 1.11 -8.49
N ALA A 142 -5.03 1.12 -8.38
CA ALA A 142 -4.21 2.28 -8.64
C ALA A 142 -2.76 1.88 -8.97
N ASP A 143 -2.11 2.71 -9.77
CA ASP A 143 -0.70 2.60 -10.14
C ASP A 143 0.01 3.89 -9.73
N HIS A 144 1.28 3.80 -9.37
CA HIS A 144 2.10 4.95 -8.94
C HIS A 144 1.44 5.82 -7.86
N VAL A 145 0.89 5.20 -6.81
CA VAL A 145 0.33 5.94 -5.67
C VAL A 145 1.44 6.30 -4.70
N GLU A 146 1.50 7.56 -4.26
CA GLU A 146 2.41 7.96 -3.20
C GLU A 146 2.23 7.07 -1.96
N ASN A 147 3.33 6.58 -1.40
CA ASN A 147 3.32 5.72 -0.23
C ASN A 147 3.13 6.54 1.07
N ASN A 148 2.06 7.33 1.14
CA ASN A 148 1.75 8.24 2.25
C ASN A 148 0.71 7.69 3.24
N GLY A 149 0.17 6.49 2.97
CA GLY A 149 -0.72 5.77 3.88
C GLY A 149 -2.22 5.89 3.59
N LEU A 150 -2.63 6.63 2.55
CA LEU A 150 -4.04 6.82 2.23
C LEU A 150 -4.28 6.83 0.72
N PHE A 151 -5.30 6.08 0.29
CA PHE A 151 -5.83 6.17 -1.06
C PHE A 151 -7.34 6.03 -1.05
N VAL A 152 -8.04 6.81 -1.87
CA VAL A 152 -9.49 6.72 -2.04
C VAL A 152 -9.78 6.16 -3.42
N TYR A 153 -10.33 4.95 -3.46
CA TYR A 153 -10.79 4.32 -4.69
C TYR A 153 -12.17 4.88 -5.04
N MET A 154 -12.22 5.84 -5.95
CA MET A 154 -13.42 6.67 -6.20
C MET A 154 -14.67 5.89 -6.56
N ARG A 155 -14.53 4.73 -7.22
CA ARG A 155 -15.67 3.93 -7.66
C ARG A 155 -15.31 2.46 -7.74
N VAL A 156 -15.90 1.65 -6.86
CA VAL A 156 -15.81 0.19 -6.96
C VAL A 156 -16.59 -0.28 -8.21
N PRO A 157 -15.99 -1.04 -9.15
CA PRO A 157 -16.66 -1.43 -10.37
C PRO A 157 -17.87 -2.34 -10.13
N PRO A 158 -18.90 -2.25 -11.00
CA PRO A 158 -20.00 -3.19 -10.97
C PRO A 158 -19.53 -4.60 -11.37
N GLY A 159 -20.29 -5.62 -10.95
CA GLY A 159 -20.04 -7.02 -11.32
C GLY A 159 -18.99 -7.74 -10.45
N LEU A 160 -18.49 -7.10 -9.40
CA LEU A 160 -17.55 -7.68 -8.43
C LEU A 160 -18.23 -8.19 -7.15
N ALA A 161 -19.55 -8.32 -7.13
CA ALA A 161 -20.26 -8.68 -5.92
C ALA A 161 -19.99 -10.16 -5.60
N SER A 162 -19.57 -10.44 -4.37
CA SER A 162 -19.52 -11.79 -3.84
C SER A 162 -20.13 -11.79 -2.43
N PRO A 163 -21.03 -12.73 -2.11
CA PRO A 163 -21.55 -12.87 -0.75
C PRO A 163 -20.47 -13.38 0.21
N GLU A 164 -19.40 -13.98 -0.30
CA GLU A 164 -18.27 -14.45 0.47
C GLU A 164 -17.17 -13.38 0.52
N ALA A 165 -16.37 -13.38 1.60
CA ALA A 165 -15.20 -12.54 1.73
C ALA A 165 -14.09 -13.05 0.80
N ASP A 166 -14.22 -12.76 -0.50
CA ASP A 166 -13.39 -13.31 -1.58
C ASP A 166 -12.33 -12.36 -2.09
N TYR A 167 -12.36 -11.10 -1.66
CA TYR A 167 -11.46 -10.07 -2.15
C TYR A 167 -10.47 -9.65 -1.07
N PHE A 168 -9.23 -9.42 -1.45
CA PHE A 168 -8.22 -8.78 -0.60
C PHE A 168 -7.44 -7.76 -1.42
N LEU A 169 -6.83 -6.79 -0.74
CA LEU A 169 -5.92 -5.86 -1.37
C LEU A 169 -4.51 -6.40 -1.34
N ARG A 170 -3.77 -6.15 -2.42
CA ARG A 170 -2.32 -6.31 -2.46
C ARG A 170 -1.69 -4.94 -2.72
N ILE A 171 -0.90 -4.47 -1.76
CA ILE A 171 -0.07 -3.28 -1.93
C ILE A 171 1.36 -3.75 -2.21
N MET A 172 1.95 -3.28 -3.31
CA MET A 172 3.27 -3.71 -3.77
C MET A 172 4.18 -2.54 -4.15
N SER A 173 5.49 -2.73 -4.02
CA SER A 173 6.50 -1.81 -4.52
C SER A 173 6.47 -1.75 -6.05
N MET A 174 6.97 -0.65 -6.62
CA MET A 174 6.99 -0.46 -8.08
C MET A 174 7.84 -1.49 -8.82
N ASP A 175 8.88 -2.04 -8.16
CA ASP A 175 9.71 -3.12 -8.70
C ASP A 175 9.11 -4.52 -8.52
N GLY A 176 7.96 -4.64 -7.84
CA GLY A 176 7.24 -5.88 -7.60
C GLY A 176 7.92 -6.86 -6.64
N LYS A 177 9.05 -6.49 -6.00
CA LYS A 177 9.81 -7.40 -5.12
C LYS A 177 9.22 -7.51 -3.72
N HIS A 178 8.49 -6.47 -3.29
CA HIS A 178 7.86 -6.41 -1.98
C HIS A 178 6.36 -6.21 -2.15
N PHE A 179 5.58 -6.99 -1.42
CA PHE A 179 4.14 -6.83 -1.37
C PHE A 179 3.60 -7.29 -0.02
N VAL A 180 2.41 -6.79 0.31
CA VAL A 180 1.63 -7.15 1.49
C VAL A 180 0.18 -7.32 1.05
N ASP A 181 -0.43 -8.40 1.53
CA ASP A 181 -1.85 -8.69 1.31
C ASP A 181 -2.65 -8.30 2.57
N SER A 182 -3.84 -7.75 2.38
CA SER A 182 -4.79 -7.49 3.46
C SER A 182 -5.55 -8.75 3.88
N ASP A 183 -6.35 -8.65 4.93
CA ASP A 183 -7.42 -9.62 5.17
C ASP A 183 -8.43 -9.62 4.01
N SER A 184 -9.15 -10.73 3.85
CA SER A 184 -10.24 -10.81 2.89
C SER A 184 -11.49 -10.10 3.40
N PHE A 185 -12.19 -9.40 2.52
CA PHE A 185 -13.38 -8.59 2.78
C PHE A 185 -14.44 -8.79 1.69
N ILE A 186 -15.63 -8.22 1.90
CA ILE A 186 -16.80 -8.41 1.02
C ILE A 186 -16.96 -7.23 0.06
N ILE A 187 -17.39 -7.52 -1.17
CA ILE A 187 -17.92 -6.52 -2.10
C ILE A 187 -19.39 -6.83 -2.34
N SER A 188 -20.25 -5.84 -2.11
CA SER A 188 -21.70 -5.91 -2.24
C SER A 188 -22.21 -5.04 -3.38
N SER A 189 -23.33 -5.44 -3.99
CA SER A 189 -24.04 -4.68 -5.03
C SER A 189 -24.58 -3.35 -4.53
#